data_AF-A0A3N9YX23-F1
#
_entry.id   AF-A0A3N9YX23-F1
#
_cell.length_a   1.000
_cell.length_b   1.000
_cell.length_c   1.000
_cell.angle_alpha   90.00
_cell.angle_beta   90.00
_cell.angle_gamma   90.00
#
_symmetry.space_group_name_H-M   'P 1'
#
loop_
_entity.id
_entity.type
_entity.pdbx_description
1 polymer ?
#
loop_
_entity_poly.entity_id
_entity_poly.type
_entity_poly.pdbx_seq_one_letter_code
_entity_poly.pdbx_strand_id
1 'polypeptide(L)'
;MMELLWLLAKDAFWSAIPAVGFAMLFNVPPRMLKYCAMGGALAHSLRTLLIHYGMPIEWATLAAATTVGFVCVYWSRRLLAPRPVFSVASIIPMIPGSYAFKTMIAIVELNISGVTMELLQSAVENGLKALFIVGALSFGLAIPSLVVYRNRPII
;
A
#
# COMPACT_ATOMS: atom_id res chain seq x y z
N MET A 1 11.97 21.58 -7.47
CA MET A 1 12.80 20.55 -6.78
C MET A 1 12.59 20.58 -5.27
N MET A 2 12.77 21.72 -4.59
CA MET A 2 12.58 21.82 -3.13
C MET A 2 11.16 21.46 -2.66
N GLU A 3 10.12 21.92 -3.38
CA GLU A 3 8.72 21.57 -3.08
C GLU A 3 8.45 20.06 -3.13
N LEU A 4 9.01 19.36 -4.14
CA LEU A 4 8.86 17.91 -4.26
C LEU A 4 9.54 17.18 -3.11
N LEU A 5 10.76 17.58 -2.74
CA LEU A 5 11.46 16.99 -1.60
C LEU A 5 10.68 17.20 -0.29
N TRP A 6 10.08 18.37 -0.11
CA TRP A 6 9.25 18.67 1.05
C TRP A 6 7.95 17.86 1.08
N LEU A 7 7.31 17.69 -0.08
CA LEU A 7 6.13 16.83 -0.25
C LEU A 7 6.45 15.39 0.16
N LEU A 8 7.52 14.81 -0.40
CA LEU A 8 7.94 13.44 -0.12
C LEU A 8 8.35 13.24 1.35
N ALA A 9 9.02 14.22 1.96
CA ALA A 9 9.40 14.16 3.37
C ALA A 9 8.19 14.12 4.30
N LYS A 10 7.19 14.99 4.05
CA LYS A 10 5.91 14.96 4.79
C LYS A 10 5.17 13.65 4.57
N ASP A 11 5.11 13.18 3.33
CA ASP A 11 4.41 11.96 2.96
C ASP A 11 5.04 10.73 3.62
N ALA A 12 6.37 10.64 3.63
CA ALA A 12 7.12 9.60 4.33
C ALA A 12 6.89 9.63 5.85
N PHE A 13 6.91 10.82 6.46
CA PHE A 13 6.68 10.96 7.90
C PHE A 13 5.28 10.52 8.31
N TRP A 14 4.24 11.02 7.62
CA TRP A 14 2.85 10.71 7.95
C TRP A 14 2.47 9.27 7.65
N SER A 15 3.06 8.63 6.64
CA SER A 15 2.82 7.21 6.33
C SER A 15 3.56 6.25 7.27
N ALA A 16 4.69 6.67 7.85
CA ALA A 16 5.41 5.84 8.83
C ALA A 16 4.60 5.60 10.12
N ILE A 17 3.83 6.60 10.58
CA ILE A 17 3.02 6.51 11.80
C ILE A 17 2.01 5.36 11.77
N PRO A 18 1.09 5.27 10.78
CA PRO A 18 0.17 4.15 10.67
C PRO A 18 0.89 2.83 10.42
N ALA A 19 2.01 2.81 9.66
CA ALA A 19 2.78 1.58 9.47
C ALA A 19 3.31 1.03 10.81
N VAL A 20 3.81 1.88 11.71
CA VAL A 20 4.23 1.48 13.06
C VAL A 20 3.03 1.09 13.92
N GLY A 21 1.93 1.85 13.88
CA GLY A 21 0.69 1.55 14.62
C GLY A 21 0.16 0.16 14.32
N PHE A 22 0.04 -0.18 13.03
CA PHE A 22 -0.39 -1.51 12.60
C PHE A 22 0.67 -2.59 12.84
N ALA A 23 1.97 -2.27 12.76
CA ALA A 23 3.00 -3.22 13.16
C ALA A 23 2.87 -3.62 14.64
N MET A 24 2.59 -2.67 15.53
CA MET A 24 2.29 -2.96 16.93
C MET A 24 1.03 -3.81 17.09
N LEU A 25 -0.04 -3.50 16.33
CA LEU A 25 -1.27 -4.30 16.32
C LEU A 25 -1.01 -5.75 15.90
N PHE A 26 -0.08 -5.98 14.98
CA PHE A 26 0.34 -7.32 14.55
C PHE A 26 1.44 -7.94 15.41
N ASN A 27 1.68 -7.42 16.61
CA ASN A 27 2.67 -7.92 17.57
C ASN A 27 4.09 -8.02 16.97
N VAL A 28 4.47 -7.09 16.09
CA VAL A 28 5.83 -7.01 15.57
C VAL A 28 6.79 -6.65 16.70
N PRO A 29 7.93 -7.36 16.89
CA PRO A 29 8.88 -7.07 17.96
C PRO A 29 9.36 -5.61 17.90
N PRO A 30 9.53 -4.91 19.05
CA PRO A 30 9.90 -3.50 19.08
C PRO A 30 11.15 -3.15 18.26
N ARG A 31 12.17 -4.03 18.28
CA ARG A 31 13.40 -3.89 17.49
C ARG A 31 13.18 -3.85 15.97
N MET A 32 12.04 -4.36 15.49
CA MET A 32 11.68 -4.45 14.09
C MET A 32 10.77 -3.31 13.62
N LEU A 33 10.15 -2.56 14.54
CA LEU A 33 9.22 -1.47 14.20
C LEU A 33 9.84 -0.39 13.31
N LYS A 34 11.14 -0.11 13.50
CA LYS A 34 11.87 0.83 12.63
C LYS A 34 11.87 0.42 11.16
N TYR A 35 11.91 -0.87 10.86
CA TYR A 35 11.85 -1.36 9.48
C TYR A 35 10.44 -1.26 8.90
N CYS A 36 9.40 -1.44 9.72
CA CYS A 36 8.01 -1.19 9.33
C CYS A 36 7.79 0.31 9.04
N ALA A 37 8.35 1.20 9.86
CA ALA A 37 8.32 2.65 9.63
C ALA A 37 8.99 3.02 8.30
N MET A 38 10.21 2.52 8.07
CA MET A 38 10.95 2.73 6.82
C MET A 38 10.22 2.15 5.61
N GLY A 39 9.62 0.98 5.75
CA GLY A 39 8.85 0.35 4.69
C GLY A 39 7.59 1.14 4.34
N GLY A 40 6.83 1.61 5.35
CA GLY A 40 5.66 2.48 5.16
C GLY A 40 6.01 3.81 4.49
N ALA A 41 7.06 4.46 5.00
CA ALA A 41 7.60 5.68 4.42
C ALA A 41 7.99 5.49 2.96
N LEU A 42 8.75 4.43 2.65
CA LEU A 42 9.19 4.13 1.29
C LEU A 42 8.00 3.81 0.36
N ALA A 43 7.06 2.99 0.83
CA ALA A 43 5.91 2.56 0.04
C ALA A 43 5.07 3.75 -0.42
N HIS A 44 4.67 4.60 0.52
CA HIS A 44 3.77 5.71 0.22
C HIS A 44 4.51 6.83 -0.54
N SER A 45 5.71 7.21 -0.11
CA SER A 45 6.48 8.27 -0.79
C SER A 45 6.88 7.90 -2.22
N LEU A 46 7.22 6.63 -2.48
CA LEU A 46 7.51 6.17 -3.84
C LEU A 46 6.25 6.22 -4.72
N ARG A 47 5.10 5.81 -4.21
CA ARG A 47 3.82 5.96 -4.91
C ARG A 47 3.54 7.42 -5.23
N THR A 48 3.69 8.31 -4.25
CA THR A 48 3.49 9.77 -4.41
C THR A 48 4.44 10.34 -5.46
N LEU A 49 5.70 9.91 -5.46
CA LEU A 49 6.69 10.31 -6.46
C LEU A 49 6.27 9.90 -7.88
N LEU A 50 5.83 8.65 -8.07
CA LEU A 50 5.40 8.16 -9.36
C LEU A 50 4.15 8.90 -9.86
N ILE A 51 3.20 9.18 -8.97
CA ILE A 51 2.01 9.99 -9.29
C ILE A 51 2.40 11.41 -9.70
N HIS A 52 3.37 12.02 -9.02
CA HIS A 52 3.88 13.36 -9.38
C HIS A 52 4.43 13.40 -10.82
N TYR A 53 4.98 12.29 -11.31
CA TYR A 53 5.43 12.16 -12.72
C TYR A 53 4.34 11.70 -13.69
N GLY A 54 3.07 11.71 -13.28
CA GLY A 54 1.92 11.42 -14.13
C GLY A 54 1.52 9.94 -14.21
N MET A 55 2.12 9.06 -13.40
CA MET A 55 1.71 7.67 -13.35
C MET A 55 0.34 7.53 -12.66
N PRO A 56 -0.62 6.78 -13.24
CA PRO A 56 -1.88 6.49 -12.57
C PRO A 56 -1.67 5.80 -11.22
N ILE A 57 -2.58 6.06 -10.27
CA ILE A 57 -2.45 5.61 -8.88
C ILE A 57 -2.32 4.09 -8.75
N GLU A 58 -2.95 3.33 -9.64
CA GLU A 58 -2.94 1.87 -9.70
C GLU A 58 -1.54 1.35 -10.05
N TRP A 59 -0.94 1.88 -11.13
CA TRP A 59 0.41 1.53 -11.58
C TRP A 59 1.48 1.99 -10.59
N ALA A 60 1.32 3.19 -10.03
CA ALA A 60 2.20 3.71 -8.99
C ALA A 60 2.18 2.82 -7.74
N THR A 61 0.99 2.34 -7.36
CA THR A 61 0.80 1.41 -6.24
C THR A 61 1.48 0.07 -6.52
N LEU A 62 1.32 -0.49 -7.72
CA LEU A 62 1.96 -1.75 -8.13
C LEU A 62 3.48 -1.65 -8.04
N ALA A 63 4.06 -0.61 -8.66
CA ALA A 63 5.50 -0.38 -8.66
C ALA A 63 6.04 -0.20 -7.23
N ALA A 64 5.40 0.65 -6.42
CA ALA A 64 5.80 0.88 -5.04
C ALA A 64 5.73 -0.40 -4.18
N ALA A 65 4.64 -1.17 -4.28
CA ALA A 65 4.49 -2.43 -3.56
C ALA A 65 5.53 -3.47 -3.98
N THR A 66 5.87 -3.55 -5.27
CA THR A 66 6.94 -4.42 -5.76
C THR A 66 8.31 -4.01 -5.22
N THR A 67 8.64 -2.71 -5.25
CA THR A 67 9.90 -2.21 -4.68
C THR A 67 10.01 -2.54 -3.19
N VAL A 68 8.96 -2.27 -2.42
CA VAL A 68 8.92 -2.58 -0.98
C VAL A 68 8.99 -4.08 -0.75
N GLY A 69 8.32 -4.90 -1.56
CA GLY A 69 8.40 -6.34 -1.45
C GLY A 69 9.82 -6.89 -1.66
N PHE A 70 10.61 -6.32 -2.57
CA PHE A 70 12.04 -6.66 -2.72
C PHE A 70 12.85 -6.24 -1.48
N VAL A 71 12.59 -5.04 -0.96
CA VAL A 71 13.23 -4.57 0.28
C VAL A 71 12.89 -5.48 1.47
N CYS A 72 11.64 -5.92 1.59
CA CYS A 72 11.22 -6.86 2.64
C CYS A 72 11.85 -8.26 2.47
N VAL A 73 12.06 -8.74 1.24
CA VAL A 73 12.82 -9.98 0.98
C VAL A 73 14.26 -9.83 1.49
N TYR A 74 14.89 -8.69 1.20
CA TYR A 74 16.24 -8.40 1.67
C TYR A 74 16.31 -8.33 3.21
N TRP A 75 15.41 -7.58 3.85
CA TRP A 75 15.33 -7.49 5.30
C TRP A 75 15.04 -8.83 5.97
N SER A 76 14.15 -9.64 5.40
CA SER A 76 13.83 -10.97 5.93
C SER A 76 15.07 -11.86 6.03
N ARG A 77 15.94 -11.83 5.01
CA ARG A 77 17.21 -12.58 5.02
C ARG A 77 18.23 -12.01 5.99
N ARG A 78 18.37 -10.68 6.04
CA ARG A 78 19.34 -10.00 6.91
C ARG A 78 18.99 -10.08 8.39
N LEU A 79 17.71 -9.97 8.72
CA LEU A 79 17.21 -9.88 10.09
C LEU A 79 16.68 -11.22 10.61
N LEU A 80 16.75 -12.28 9.79
CA LEU A 80 16.29 -13.63 10.11
C LEU A 80 14.85 -13.63 10.65
N ALA A 81 13.99 -12.83 10.00
CA ALA A 81 12.59 -12.66 10.38
C ALA A 81 11.67 -12.98 9.18
N PRO A 82 10.48 -13.56 9.41
CA PRO A 82 9.53 -13.84 8.34
C PRO A 82 9.13 -12.57 7.58
N ARG A 83 9.00 -12.67 6.26
CA ARG A 83 8.62 -11.54 5.38
C ARG A 83 7.34 -10.79 5.82
N PRO A 84 6.25 -11.47 6.24
CA PRO A 84 5.01 -10.80 6.66
C PRO A 84 5.17 -9.79 7.79
N VAL A 85 6.19 -9.97 8.65
CA VAL A 85 6.53 -9.03 9.74
C VAL A 85 6.75 -7.62 9.21
N PHE A 86 7.36 -7.49 8.03
CA PHE A 86 7.66 -6.20 7.41
C PHE A 86 6.63 -5.83 6.35
N SER A 87 6.28 -6.77 5.47
CA SER A 87 5.54 -6.45 4.25
C SER A 87 4.11 -5.99 4.52
N VAL A 88 3.41 -6.62 5.48
CA VAL A 88 2.02 -6.30 5.79
C VAL A 88 1.94 -4.88 6.36
N ALA A 89 2.69 -4.60 7.41
CA ALA A 89 2.70 -3.28 8.06
C ALA A 89 3.10 -2.14 7.10
N SER A 90 4.05 -2.40 6.19
CA SER A 90 4.59 -1.39 5.28
C SER A 90 3.59 -0.92 4.21
N ILE A 91 2.67 -1.76 3.76
CA ILE A 91 1.74 -1.38 2.67
C ILE A 91 0.41 -0.81 3.17
N ILE A 92 0.11 -0.91 4.46
CA ILE A 92 -1.16 -0.46 5.03
C ILE A 92 -1.48 1.01 4.75
N PRO A 93 -0.52 1.96 4.81
CA PRO A 93 -0.81 3.35 4.47
C PRO A 93 -1.32 3.55 3.04
N MET A 94 -1.06 2.60 2.14
CA MET A 94 -1.52 2.64 0.75
C MET A 94 -2.88 1.97 0.51
N ILE A 95 -3.48 1.33 1.53
CA ILE A 95 -4.79 0.67 1.40
C ILE A 95 -5.84 1.75 1.07
N PRO A 96 -6.67 1.56 0.02
CA PRO A 96 -7.58 2.58 -0.49
C PRO A 96 -8.86 2.72 0.35
N GLY A 97 -8.74 2.88 1.67
CA GLY A 97 -9.86 2.93 2.60
C GLY A 97 -10.84 4.07 2.31
N SER A 98 -10.35 5.24 1.89
CA SER A 98 -11.21 6.37 1.50
C SER A 98 -12.07 6.04 0.27
N TYR A 99 -11.50 5.40 -0.75
CA TYR A 99 -12.24 4.99 -1.94
C TYR A 99 -13.27 3.91 -1.59
N ALA A 100 -12.89 2.91 -0.80
CA ALA A 100 -13.82 1.89 -0.33
C ALA A 100 -14.98 2.49 0.48
N PHE A 101 -14.69 3.41 1.40
CA PHE A 101 -15.72 4.06 2.23
C PHE A 101 -16.67 4.94 1.41
N LYS A 102 -16.14 5.72 0.45
CA LYS A 102 -16.98 6.51 -0.48
C LYS A 102 -17.89 5.62 -1.33
N THR A 103 -17.38 4.46 -1.77
CA THR A 103 -18.17 3.46 -2.50
C THR A 103 -19.33 2.96 -1.64
N MET A 104 -19.05 2.60 -0.39
CA MET A 104 -20.08 2.15 0.55
C MET A 104 -21.14 3.21 0.80
N ILE A 105 -20.74 4.46 1.06
CA ILE A 105 -21.69 5.58 1.23
C ILE A 105 -22.56 5.72 -0.01
N ALA A 106 -21.97 5.74 -1.21
CA ALA A 106 -22.73 5.89 -2.44
C ALA A 106 -23.75 4.75 -2.65
N ILE A 107 -23.37 3.51 -2.36
CA ILE A 107 -24.26 2.34 -2.46
C ILE A 107 -25.41 2.42 -1.43
N VAL A 108 -25.13 2.83 -0.19
CA VAL A 108 -26.16 3.00 0.84
C VAL A 108 -27.13 4.12 0.44
N GLU A 109 -26.61 5.24 -0.08
CA GLU A 109 -27.43 6.37 -0.51
C GLU A 109 -28.31 6.01 -1.72
N LEU A 110 -27.81 5.19 -2.67
CA LEU A 110 -28.61 4.64 -3.77
C LEU A 110 -29.81 3.84 -3.27
N ASN A 111 -29.66 3.14 -2.15
CA ASN A 111 -30.73 2.35 -1.55
C ASN A 111 -31.76 3.22 -0.81
N ILE A 112 -31.32 4.28 -0.13
CA ILE A 112 -32.18 5.14 0.70
C ILE A 112 -32.91 6.18 -0.16
N SER A 113 -32.18 6.89 -1.02
CA SER A 113 -32.64 8.09 -1.73
C SER A 113 -32.98 7.83 -3.20
N GLY A 114 -32.79 6.58 -3.66
CA GLY A 114 -33.03 6.16 -5.03
C GLY A 114 -31.83 6.34 -5.96
N VAL A 115 -31.95 5.81 -7.18
CA VAL A 115 -30.83 5.78 -8.14
C VAL A 115 -30.64 7.15 -8.78
N THR A 116 -29.49 7.77 -8.53
CA THR A 116 -29.02 8.97 -9.24
C THR A 116 -27.73 8.67 -10.00
N MET A 117 -27.52 9.37 -11.12
CA MET A 117 -26.34 9.15 -11.95
C MET A 117 -25.04 9.51 -11.23
N GLU A 118 -25.08 10.54 -10.38
CA GLU A 118 -23.94 10.98 -9.58
C GLU A 118 -23.52 9.92 -8.55
N LEU A 119 -24.49 9.33 -7.85
CA LEU A 119 -24.22 8.27 -6.89
C LEU A 119 -23.72 6.99 -7.59
N LEU A 120 -24.29 6.66 -8.75
CA LEU A 120 -23.84 5.52 -9.54
C LEU A 120 -22.39 5.72 -10.01
N GLN A 121 -22.06 6.89 -10.55
CA GLN A 121 -20.70 7.23 -10.99
C GLN A 121 -19.73 7.19 -9.81
N SER A 122 -20.09 7.78 -8.67
CA SER A 122 -19.27 7.75 -7.46
C SER A 122 -19.03 6.31 -6.97
N ALA A 123 -20.06 5.47 -6.93
CA ALA A 123 -19.93 4.07 -6.53
C ALA A 123 -19.01 3.29 -7.47
N VAL A 124 -19.18 3.43 -8.79
CA VAL A 124 -18.38 2.71 -9.79
C VAL A 124 -16.93 3.18 -9.79
N GLU A 125 -16.68 4.48 -9.85
CA GLU A 125 -15.32 5.02 -9.94
C GLU A 125 -14.50 4.74 -8.67
N ASN A 126 -15.07 5.00 -7.49
CA ASN A 126 -14.37 4.73 -6.24
C ASN A 126 -14.21 3.23 -6.01
N GLY A 127 -15.22 2.43 -6.40
CA GLY A 127 -15.17 0.97 -6.28
C GLY A 127 -14.09 0.35 -7.14
N LEU A 128 -14.00 0.77 -8.41
CA LEU A 128 -12.96 0.32 -9.33
C LEU A 128 -11.57 0.77 -8.87
N LYS A 129 -11.40 2.02 -8.42
CA LYS A 129 -10.13 2.50 -7.85
C LYS A 129 -9.71 1.67 -6.64
N ALA A 130 -10.63 1.42 -5.70
CA ALA A 130 -10.34 0.60 -4.53
C ALA A 130 -9.93 -0.82 -4.93
N LEU A 131 -10.69 -1.45 -5.84
CA LEU A 131 -10.42 -2.79 -6.35
C LEU A 131 -9.04 -2.88 -7.00
N PHE A 132 -8.71 -1.97 -7.92
CA PHE A 132 -7.44 -2.00 -8.64
C PHE A 132 -6.25 -1.66 -7.75
N ILE A 133 -6.37 -0.74 -6.80
CA ILE A 133 -5.30 -0.45 -5.84
C ILE A 133 -5.05 -1.68 -4.94
N VAL A 134 -6.09 -2.36 -4.43
CA VAL A 134 -5.92 -3.60 -3.64
C VAL A 134 -5.30 -4.71 -4.48
N GLY A 135 -5.74 -4.86 -5.73
CA GLY A 135 -5.14 -5.79 -6.69
C GLY A 135 -3.66 -5.49 -6.90
N ALA A 136 -3.32 -4.23 -7.18
CA ALA A 136 -1.94 -3.77 -7.37
C ALA A 136 -1.05 -4.03 -6.14
N LEU A 137 -1.55 -3.81 -4.91
CA LEU A 137 -0.84 -4.15 -3.68
C LEU A 137 -0.58 -5.67 -3.58
N SER A 138 -1.60 -6.47 -3.87
CA SER A 138 -1.54 -7.94 -3.79
C SER A 138 -0.55 -8.53 -4.79
N PHE A 139 -0.66 -8.16 -6.06
CA PHE A 139 0.29 -8.59 -7.10
C PHE A 139 1.68 -8.02 -6.88
N GLY A 140 1.77 -6.75 -6.48
CA GLY A 140 3.03 -6.05 -6.25
C GLY A 140 3.90 -6.74 -5.20
N LEU A 141 3.31 -7.14 -4.07
CA LEU A 141 4.02 -7.88 -3.02
C LEU A 141 4.34 -9.34 -3.39
N ALA A 142 3.56 -9.95 -4.28
CA ALA A 142 3.79 -11.32 -4.73
C ALA A 142 4.96 -11.45 -5.73
N ILE A 143 5.20 -10.42 -6.57
CA ILE A 143 6.27 -10.45 -7.59
C ILE A 143 7.64 -10.79 -6.99
N PRO A 144 8.13 -10.12 -5.92
CA PRO A 144 9.43 -10.44 -5.33
C PRO A 144 9.53 -11.88 -4.83
N SER A 145 8.44 -12.45 -4.31
CA SER A 145 8.47 -13.85 -3.87
C SER A 145 8.56 -14.82 -5.03
N LEU A 146 7.81 -14.55 -6.10
CA LEU A 146 7.79 -15.40 -7.28
C LEU A 146 9.15 -15.35 -8.00
N VAL A 147 9.78 -14.19 -8.09
CA VAL A 147 11.09 -14.04 -8.74
C VAL A 147 12.20 -14.70 -7.91
N VAL A 148 12.20 -14.50 -6.59
CA VAL A 148 13.34 -14.90 -5.75
C VAL A 148 13.26 -16.36 -5.28
N TYR A 149 12.06 -16.90 -5.10
CA TYR A 149 11.85 -18.26 -4.58
C TYR A 149 11.37 -19.26 -5.65
N ARG A 150 11.34 -18.86 -6.93
CA ARG A 150 10.88 -19.65 -8.09
C ARG A 150 11.44 -21.08 -8.15
N ASN A 151 12.70 -21.25 -7.76
CA ASN A 151 13.45 -22.49 -7.94
C ASN A 151 13.74 -23.22 -6.62
N ARG A 152 13.00 -22.94 -5.55
CA ARG A 152 13.09 -23.73 -4.32
C ARG A 152 12.29 -25.02 -4.54
N PRO A 153 12.93 -26.20 -4.58
CA PRO A 153 12.19 -27.45 -4.68
C PRO A 153 11.20 -27.54 -3.51
N ILE A 154 9.97 -27.96 -3.81
CA ILE A 154 8.86 -28.03 -2.85
C ILE A 154 8.93 -29.35 -2.08
N ILE A 155 10.12 -29.97 -2.00
CA ILE A 155 10.42 -31.41 -2.12
C ILE A 155 10.85 -31.76 -3.55
#